data_AF-A0A0G0BI99-F1
#
_entry.id   AF-A0A0G0BI99-F1
#
_cell.length_a   1.000
_cell.length_b   1.000
_cell.length_c   1.000
_cell.angle_alpha   90.00
_cell.angle_beta   90.00
_cell.angle_gamma   90.00
#
_symmetry.space_group_name_H-M   'P 1'
#
loop_
_entity.id
_entity.type
_entity.pdbx_description
1 polymer ?
#
loop_
_entity_poly.entity_id
_entity_poly.type
_entity_poly.pdbx_seq_one_letter_code
_entity_poly.pdbx_strand_id
1 'polypeptide(L)'
;MGRYGLSMKRAEKLQEWALKESGAEKYLKTLPILPEEEKIKPGLYVDYFIDIAELEDDGLDYCTPQIVAIWAVYPNKEEEKIGYIMAYNWETYWLEIGYDCEVDNVQNWWELINEEYNKKLKEGNG
;
A
#
# COMPACT_ATOMS: atom_id res chain seq x y z
N MET A 1 -23.87 17.63 14.39
CA MET A 1 -23.34 16.27 14.60
C MET A 1 -22.00 16.23 13.89
N GLY A 2 -20.92 15.98 14.64
CA GLY A 2 -19.55 16.12 14.14
C GLY A 2 -19.23 15.01 13.14
N ARG A 3 -18.69 15.39 11.99
CA ARG A 3 -18.15 14.47 10.97
C ARG A 3 -17.03 13.65 11.63
N TYR A 4 -17.05 12.33 11.51
CA TYR A 4 -16.01 11.43 12.06
C TYR A 4 -14.73 11.44 11.20
N GLY A 5 -14.23 12.63 10.87
CA GLY A 5 -13.00 12.78 10.09
C GLY A 5 -11.75 12.50 10.91
N LEU A 6 -10.74 11.92 10.27
CA LEU A 6 -9.45 11.63 10.87
C LEU A 6 -8.48 12.78 10.55
N SER A 7 -8.06 13.54 11.58
CA SER A 7 -6.99 14.53 11.39
C SER A 7 -5.70 13.87 10.88
N MET A 8 -4.91 14.55 10.05
CA MET A 8 -3.64 14.02 9.51
C MET A 8 -2.72 13.44 10.59
N LYS A 9 -2.56 14.12 11.74
CA LYS A 9 -1.75 13.60 12.87
C LYS A 9 -2.25 12.27 13.45
N ARG A 10 -3.57 12.01 13.38
CA ARG A 10 -4.14 10.72 13.79
C ARG A 10 -3.95 9.68 12.68
N ALA A 11 -3.99 10.08 11.42
CA ALA A 11 -3.73 9.22 10.27
C ALA A 11 -2.27 8.75 10.21
N GLU A 12 -1.30 9.61 10.53
CA GLU A 12 0.13 9.24 10.66
C GLU A 12 0.31 8.14 11.70
N LYS A 13 -0.31 8.30 12.87
CA LYS A 13 -0.29 7.24 13.87
C LYS A 13 -0.98 5.97 13.33
N LEU A 14 -2.04 6.13 12.52
CA LEU A 14 -2.83 5.02 11.95
C LEU A 14 -1.97 4.16 11.03
N GLN A 15 -1.20 4.84 10.19
CA GLN A 15 -0.16 4.22 9.40
C GLN A 15 0.85 3.47 10.29
N GLU A 16 1.40 4.11 11.33
CA GLU A 16 2.37 3.46 12.24
C GLU A 16 1.82 2.18 12.88
N TRP A 17 0.60 2.19 13.42
CA TRP A 17 0.07 0.96 14.04
C TRP A 17 -0.32 -0.10 13.04
N ALA A 18 -0.87 0.25 11.88
CA ALA A 18 -1.23 -0.76 10.88
C ALA A 18 0.02 -1.42 10.29
N LEU A 19 1.11 -0.68 10.09
CA LEU A 19 2.41 -1.22 9.71
C LEU A 19 2.94 -2.22 10.74
N LYS A 20 2.81 -1.89 12.01
CA LYS A 20 3.26 -2.73 13.13
C LYS A 20 2.40 -3.98 13.32
N GLU A 21 1.08 -3.82 13.37
CA GLU A 21 0.13 -4.91 13.61
C GLU A 21 0.10 -5.91 12.45
N SER A 22 0.16 -5.40 11.21
CA SER A 22 0.28 -6.27 10.04
C SER A 22 1.62 -7.01 9.98
N GLY A 23 2.66 -6.49 10.64
CA GLY A 23 4.02 -6.99 10.52
C GLY A 23 4.66 -6.71 9.15
N ALA A 24 4.08 -5.82 8.35
CA ALA A 24 4.56 -5.47 7.01
C ALA A 24 5.91 -4.75 7.02
N GLU A 25 6.24 -4.05 8.12
CA GLU A 25 7.52 -3.34 8.28
C GLU A 25 8.74 -4.21 7.94
N LYS A 26 8.71 -5.50 8.28
CA LYS A 26 9.85 -6.41 8.05
C LYS A 26 10.16 -6.60 6.56
N TYR A 27 9.15 -6.52 5.70
CA TYR A 27 9.29 -6.62 4.25
C TYR A 27 9.50 -5.24 3.64
N LEU A 28 8.69 -4.25 4.01
CA LEU A 28 8.73 -2.91 3.42
C LEU A 28 10.08 -2.21 3.62
N LYS A 29 10.74 -2.41 4.78
CA LYS A 29 12.08 -1.85 5.02
C LYS A 29 13.18 -2.36 4.07
N THR A 30 12.89 -3.44 3.32
CA THR A 30 13.83 -3.99 2.33
C THR A 30 13.68 -3.33 0.96
N LEU A 31 12.62 -2.56 0.74
CA LEU A 31 12.35 -1.85 -0.50
C LEU A 31 12.89 -0.40 -0.45
N PRO A 32 13.39 0.11 -1.57
CA PRO A 32 13.62 1.55 -1.74
C PRO A 32 12.30 2.32 -1.73
N ILE A 33 12.32 3.55 -1.22
CA ILE A 33 11.18 4.48 -1.33
C ILE A 33 11.03 4.93 -2.78
N LEU A 34 9.79 5.04 -3.27
CA LEU A 34 9.48 5.52 -4.61
C LEU A 34 9.98 6.98 -4.79
N PRO A 35 10.86 7.27 -5.77
CA PRO A 35 11.30 8.64 -6.04
C PRO A 35 10.21 9.48 -6.73
N GLU A 36 10.06 10.76 -6.37
CA GLU A 36 9.05 11.66 -6.96
C GLU A 36 9.46 12.27 -8.33
N GLU A 37 10.77 12.46 -8.61
CA GLU A 37 11.23 13.28 -9.74
C GLU A 37 12.34 12.65 -10.62
N GLU A 38 12.69 11.38 -10.42
CA GLU A 38 13.83 10.75 -11.10
C GLU A 38 13.45 9.63 -12.08
N LYS A 39 14.38 9.30 -12.99
CA LYS A 39 14.27 8.08 -13.82
C LYS A 39 14.41 6.85 -12.92
N ILE A 40 13.29 6.27 -12.54
CA ILE A 40 13.22 5.11 -11.67
C ILE A 40 13.76 3.86 -12.40
N LYS A 41 14.62 3.10 -11.72
CA LYS A 41 15.12 1.82 -12.26
C LYS A 41 14.06 0.74 -12.09
N PRO A 42 14.01 -0.28 -12.95
CA PRO A 42 13.11 -1.40 -12.75
C PRO A 42 13.34 -2.06 -11.38
N GLY A 43 12.24 -2.33 -10.66
CA GLY A 43 12.28 -2.86 -9.31
C GLY A 43 10.96 -2.68 -8.58
N LEU A 44 10.93 -3.13 -7.34
CA LEU A 44 9.85 -2.87 -6.39
C LEU A 44 10.21 -1.69 -5.51
N TYR A 45 9.24 -0.83 -5.26
CA TYR A 45 9.36 0.37 -4.43
C TYR A 45 8.21 0.44 -3.44
N VAL A 46 8.46 1.07 -2.30
CA VAL A 46 7.43 1.39 -1.32
C VAL A 46 7.13 2.88 -1.34
N ASP A 47 5.86 3.22 -1.23
CA ASP A 47 5.38 4.58 -1.07
C ASP A 47 4.54 4.67 0.21
N TYR A 48 5.01 5.50 1.14
CA TYR A 48 4.34 5.73 2.42
C TYR A 48 3.57 7.04 2.33
N PHE A 49 2.29 6.93 2.00
CA PHE A 49 1.39 8.08 1.90
C PHE A 49 0.10 7.82 2.69
N ILE A 50 -0.66 8.87 2.93
CA ILE A 50 -2.01 8.77 3.50
C ILE A 50 -2.95 9.36 2.48
N ASP A 51 -3.90 8.55 2.00
CA ASP A 51 -4.93 9.07 1.10
C ASP A 51 -5.82 10.06 1.84
N ILE A 52 -5.63 11.35 1.54
CA ILE A 52 -6.36 12.44 2.19
C ILE A 52 -7.83 12.48 1.81
N ALA A 53 -8.21 11.90 0.66
CA ALA A 53 -9.60 11.83 0.24
C ALA A 53 -10.42 10.90 1.15
N GLU A 54 -9.76 9.89 1.71
CA GLU A 54 -10.33 8.89 2.62
C GLU A 54 -10.32 9.34 4.10
N LEU A 55 -9.85 10.56 4.40
CA LEU A 55 -9.81 11.09 5.78
C LEU A 55 -11.12 11.77 6.21
N GLU A 56 -12.04 12.00 5.29
CA GLU A 56 -13.40 12.48 5.60
C GLU A 56 -14.40 11.33 5.46
N ASP A 57 -15.29 11.20 6.44
CA ASP A 57 -16.44 10.29 6.42
C ASP A 57 -17.44 10.79 5.38
N ASP A 58 -17.65 10.01 4.31
CA ASP A 58 -18.58 10.30 3.22
C ASP A 58 -20.05 9.99 3.58
N GLY A 59 -20.28 9.54 4.82
CA GLY A 59 -21.59 9.20 5.38
C GLY A 59 -22.02 7.76 5.14
N LEU A 60 -21.16 6.92 4.54
CA LEU A 60 -21.45 5.51 4.25
C LEU A 60 -20.58 4.54 5.06
N ASP A 61 -19.30 4.88 5.32
CA ASP A 61 -18.37 4.09 6.15
C ASP A 61 -17.35 5.00 6.87
N TYR A 62 -16.72 4.51 7.96
CA TYR A 62 -15.63 5.27 8.60
C TYR A 62 -14.39 5.30 7.69
N CYS A 63 -13.58 6.37 7.82
CA CYS A 63 -12.33 6.58 7.10
C CYS A 63 -11.43 5.33 7.05
N THR A 64 -11.18 4.85 5.84
CA THR A 64 -10.30 3.72 5.50
C THR A 64 -9.15 4.15 4.60
N PRO A 65 -8.27 5.05 5.06
CA PRO A 65 -7.20 5.55 4.20
C PRO A 65 -6.27 4.41 3.76
N GLN A 66 -5.89 4.47 2.48
CA GLN A 66 -4.70 3.78 2.03
C GLN A 66 -3.50 4.45 2.69
N ILE A 67 -2.65 3.65 3.33
CA ILE A 67 -1.52 4.13 4.14
C ILE A 67 -0.15 3.73 3.57
N VAL A 68 -0.12 2.79 2.64
CA VAL A 68 1.09 2.31 1.96
C VAL A 68 0.71 1.85 0.56
N ALA A 69 1.55 2.10 -0.43
CA ALA A 69 1.54 1.39 -1.71
C ALA A 69 2.88 0.69 -1.96
N ILE A 70 2.81 -0.42 -2.68
CA ILE A 70 3.96 -1.06 -3.33
C ILE A 70 3.80 -0.86 -4.83
N TRP A 71 4.83 -0.25 -5.41
CA TRP A 71 4.91 0.07 -6.82
C TRP A 71 5.92 -0.85 -7.50
N ALA A 72 5.48 -1.46 -8.60
CA ALA A 72 6.34 -2.14 -9.53
C ALA A 72 6.73 -1.20 -10.66
N VAL A 73 8.04 -1.08 -10.90
CA VAL A 73 8.59 -0.42 -12.08
C VAL A 73 9.19 -1.48 -12.99
N TYR A 74 8.70 -1.54 -14.22
CA TYR A 74 9.10 -2.56 -15.20
C TYR A 74 10.15 -2.01 -16.19
N PRO A 75 10.86 -2.87 -16.95
CA PRO A 75 11.87 -2.44 -17.93
C PRO A 75 11.37 -1.50 -19.03
N ASN A 76 10.08 -1.58 -19.36
CA ASN A 76 9.39 -0.67 -20.30
C ASN A 76 9.06 0.70 -19.67
N LYS A 77 9.42 0.93 -18.40
CA LYS A 77 9.08 2.11 -17.58
C LYS A 77 7.58 2.25 -17.27
N GLU A 78 6.81 1.18 -17.43
CA GLU A 78 5.47 1.11 -16.88
C GLU A 78 5.59 1.00 -15.35
N GLU A 79 4.75 1.76 -14.67
CA GLU A 79 4.65 1.79 -13.21
C GLU A 79 3.26 1.31 -12.82
N GLU A 80 3.19 0.39 -11.87
CA GLU A 80 1.94 -0.22 -11.45
C GLU A 80 1.90 -0.36 -9.94
N LYS A 81 0.80 0.08 -9.33
CA LYS A 81 0.50 -0.22 -7.93
C LYS A 81 0.03 -1.68 -7.86
N ILE A 82 0.84 -2.54 -7.25
CA ILE A 82 0.57 -4.00 -7.20
C ILE A 82 0.14 -4.48 -5.82
N GLY A 83 0.34 -3.67 -4.77
CA GLY A 83 -0.19 -3.96 -3.45
C GLY A 83 -0.28 -2.71 -2.59
N TYR A 84 -1.12 -2.76 -1.57
CA TYR A 84 -1.25 -1.66 -0.61
C TYR A 84 -1.77 -2.14 0.74
N ILE A 85 -1.67 -1.23 1.71
CA ILE A 85 -2.22 -1.44 3.05
C ILE A 85 -3.26 -0.35 3.29
N MET A 86 -4.43 -0.77 3.73
CA MET A 86 -5.49 0.11 4.22
C MET A 86 -5.63 -0.07 5.72
N ALA A 87 -6.05 0.98 6.42
CA ALA A 87 -6.20 0.95 7.86
C ALA A 87 -7.54 1.55 8.29
N TYR A 88 -8.24 0.85 9.16
CA TYR A 88 -9.55 1.24 9.68
C TYR A 88 -9.50 1.44 11.18
N ASN A 89 -9.55 2.72 11.58
CA ASN A 89 -9.83 3.19 12.94
C ASN A 89 -9.24 2.37 14.11
N TRP A 90 -8.00 1.86 13.98
CA TRP A 90 -7.33 1.03 15.00
C TRP A 90 -7.95 -0.34 15.27
N GLU A 91 -8.95 -0.74 14.49
CA GLU A 91 -9.67 -1.99 14.68
C GLU A 91 -9.17 -3.04 13.69
N THR A 92 -8.96 -2.66 12.43
CA THR A 92 -8.47 -3.57 11.40
C THR A 92 -7.54 -2.89 10.40
N TYR A 93 -6.78 -3.71 9.70
CA TYR A 93 -6.02 -3.35 8.51
C TYR A 93 -6.35 -4.34 7.41
N TRP A 94 -6.21 -3.92 6.16
CA TRP A 94 -6.34 -4.81 5.01
C TRP A 94 -5.05 -4.79 4.23
N LEU A 95 -4.60 -5.98 3.85
CA LEU A 95 -3.48 -6.19 2.95
C LEU A 95 -4.06 -6.54 1.59
N GLU A 96 -3.82 -5.71 0.59
CA GLU A 96 -4.44 -5.90 -0.71
C GLU A 96 -3.40 -6.08 -1.81
N ILE A 97 -3.77 -6.90 -2.79
CA ILE A 97 -3.06 -7.13 -4.05
C ILE A 97 -3.93 -6.64 -5.20
N GLY A 98 -3.38 -5.84 -6.10
CA GLY A 98 -4.20 -5.16 -7.11
C GLY A 98 -5.26 -4.30 -6.43
N TYR A 99 -6.48 -4.22 -6.96
CA TYR A 99 -7.55 -3.36 -6.43
C TYR A 99 -8.65 -4.08 -5.63
N ASP A 100 -8.67 -5.42 -5.59
CA ASP A 100 -9.89 -6.16 -5.16
C ASP A 100 -9.61 -7.43 -4.33
N CYS A 101 -8.36 -7.71 -3.95
CA CYS A 101 -8.00 -8.97 -3.29
C CYS A 101 -7.37 -8.73 -1.92
N GLU A 102 -8.18 -8.80 -0.86
CA GLU A 102 -7.72 -8.90 0.52
C GLU A 102 -6.94 -10.20 0.75
N VAL A 103 -5.85 -10.10 1.52
CA VAL A 103 -4.97 -11.22 1.84
C VAL A 103 -4.88 -11.43 3.35
N ASP A 104 -5.16 -12.66 3.78
CA ASP A 104 -5.28 -13.04 5.20
C ASP A 104 -4.04 -12.81 6.06
N ASN A 105 -2.83 -12.78 5.48
CA ASN A 105 -1.60 -12.58 6.24
C ASN A 105 -0.47 -11.95 5.42
N VAL A 106 0.44 -11.29 6.13
CA VAL A 106 1.54 -10.52 5.55
C VAL A 106 2.56 -11.35 4.78
N GLN A 107 2.76 -12.62 5.14
CA GLN A 107 3.69 -13.47 4.41
C GLN A 107 3.11 -13.82 3.04
N ASN A 108 1.85 -14.26 2.99
CA ASN A 108 1.16 -14.53 1.73
C ASN A 108 1.04 -13.27 0.88
N TRP A 109 0.72 -12.12 1.49
CA TRP A 109 0.67 -10.84 0.79
C TRP A 109 2.01 -10.52 0.11
N TRP A 110 3.12 -10.67 0.83
CA TRP A 110 4.45 -10.46 0.27
C TRP A 110 4.81 -11.46 -0.85
N GLU A 111 4.44 -12.73 -0.69
CA GLU A 111 4.65 -13.76 -1.72
C GLU A 111 3.89 -13.40 -3.01
N LEU A 112 2.61 -13.00 -2.90
CA LEU A 112 1.78 -12.57 -4.03
C LEU A 112 2.32 -11.32 -4.74
N ILE A 113 2.82 -10.32 -4.01
CA ILE A 113 3.49 -9.14 -4.60
C ILE A 113 4.66 -9.57 -5.49
N ASN A 114 5.48 -10.49 -4.99
CA ASN A 114 6.63 -10.98 -5.76
C ASN A 114 6.17 -11.82 -6.96
N GLU A 115 5.13 -12.62 -6.82
CA GLU A 115 4.57 -13.40 -7.93
C GLU A 115 4.04 -12.51 -9.05
N GLU A 116 3.22 -11.49 -8.72
CA GLU A 116 2.68 -10.54 -9.70
C GLU A 116 3.78 -9.78 -10.43
N TYR A 117 4.79 -9.27 -9.69
CA TYR A 117 5.93 -8.61 -10.30
C TYR A 117 6.69 -9.53 -11.27
N ASN A 118 6.98 -10.76 -10.84
CA ASN A 118 7.72 -11.73 -11.65
C ASN A 118 6.93 -12.23 -12.87
N LYS A 119 5.60 -12.31 -12.78
CA LYS A 119 4.72 -12.70 -13.88
C LYS A 119 4.81 -11.68 -15.02
N LYS A 120 4.65 -10.39 -14.73
CA LYS A 120 4.79 -9.33 -15.74
C LYS A 120 6.19 -9.24 -16.34
N LEU A 121 7.23 -9.47 -15.54
CA LEU A 121 8.60 -9.55 -16.07
C LEU A 121 8.79 -10.68 -17.10
N LYS A 122 8.10 -11.81 -16.93
CA LYS A 122 8.15 -12.92 -17.89
C LYS A 122 7.35 -12.63 -19.16
N GLU A 123 6.18 -11.98 -19.02
CA GLU A 123 5.32 -11.62 -20.15
C GLU A 123 5.95 -10.53 -21.04
N GLY A 124 6.68 -9.58 -20.46
CA GLY A 124 7.38 -8.52 -21.21
C GLY A 124 8.66 -8.95 -21.94
N ASN A 125 9.10 -10.21 -21.78
CA ASN A 125 10.27 -10.80 -22.47
C ASN A 125 9.87 -11.76 -23.61
N GLY A 126 8.58 -11.83 -23.97
CA GLY A 126 8.03 -12.66 -25.04
C GLY A 126 7.96 -11.98 -26.40
#